data_AF-A0A6L2ZXQ5-F1
#
_entry.id   AF-A0A6L2ZXQ5-F1
#
_cell.length_a   1.000
_cell.length_b   1.000
_cell.length_c   1.000
_cell.angle_alpha   90.00
_cell.angle_beta   90.00
_cell.angle_gamma   90.00
#
_symmetry.space_group_name_H-M   'P 1'
#
loop_
_entity.id
_entity.type
_entity.pdbx_description
1 polymer ?
#
loop_
_entity_poly.entity_id
_entity_poly.type
_entity_poly.pdbx_seq_one_letter_code
_entity_poly.pdbx_strand_id
1 'polypeptide(L)'
;MVYEKQTWNKYDNLKTEEENIQNGSVVTDNRMNHLEDGISAIDLEITSHESNKTNPHSVTKEQVGLSNVANYGIATEAEATAGTSNAKYMTPSLTKKAAKSYVDKTDVGLSDVDNVKQASKSETDAKFKVVNDLIISQDIPEGSNLDDYKKEGEFSKKTPTVVTGAPEGVTGAFRLSVQAMVGSSGIFQTLYDYATRAIYYRIGNTSLGFNLPWQRIANNSEVVHLTGDETIEGKKTFTEDLKANSLEVSGDLPKGNLTAKTGFAVFGSPWYRVKSGILQISCTGLSITANVPTGGWKDVCSLTGADSINSTGDATTIIMNGNNVSYIGARVRVVNGVLRILPEAAVAPTQYMNDFITIAVD
;
A
#
# COMPACT_ATOMS: atom_id res chain seq x y z
N MET A 1 -81.20 -78.25 -17.78
CA MET A 1 -82.32 -78.78 -18.58
C MET A 1 -82.63 -80.14 -18.01
N VAL A 2 -83.89 -80.44 -17.67
CA VAL A 2 -84.25 -81.77 -17.16
C VAL A 2 -84.26 -82.72 -18.34
N TYR A 3 -83.40 -83.74 -18.33
CA TYR A 3 -83.44 -84.80 -19.34
C TYR A 3 -84.78 -85.53 -19.22
N GLU A 4 -85.64 -85.39 -20.23
CA GLU A 4 -86.83 -86.22 -20.37
C GLU A 4 -86.42 -87.53 -21.03
N LYS A 5 -86.54 -88.62 -20.28
CA LYS A 5 -86.22 -89.96 -20.75
C LYS A 5 -87.10 -90.31 -21.95
N GLN A 6 -86.49 -90.57 -23.10
CA GLN A 6 -87.21 -91.08 -24.27
C GLN A 6 -87.58 -92.55 -24.04
N THR A 7 -88.85 -92.89 -24.27
CA THR A 7 -89.36 -94.26 -24.13
C THR A 7 -89.22 -94.98 -25.47
N TRP A 8 -88.24 -95.87 -25.60
CA TRP A 8 -88.03 -96.69 -26.79
C TRP A 8 -88.72 -98.06 -26.64
N ASN A 9 -89.29 -98.58 -27.73
CA ASN A 9 -89.87 -99.93 -27.75
C ASN A 9 -88.74 -100.97 -27.76
N LYS A 10 -88.88 -102.02 -26.93
CA LYS A 10 -87.88 -103.09 -26.80
C LYS A 10 -87.62 -103.80 -28.12
N TYR A 11 -86.36 -104.14 -28.38
CA TYR A 11 -85.98 -104.91 -29.56
C TYR A 11 -86.36 -106.37 -29.34
N ASP A 12 -87.27 -106.88 -30.17
CA ASP A 12 -87.77 -108.24 -30.05
C ASP A 12 -86.94 -109.17 -30.92
N ASN A 13 -86.06 -109.95 -30.30
CA ASN A 13 -85.17 -110.90 -31.00
C ASN A 13 -85.93 -112.01 -31.76
N LEU A 14 -87.26 -112.12 -31.58
CA LEU A 14 -88.12 -113.07 -32.30
C LEU A 14 -88.75 -112.46 -33.56
N LYS A 15 -88.63 -111.14 -33.75
CA LYS A 15 -89.10 -110.43 -34.94
C LYS A 15 -87.96 -110.20 -35.91
N THR A 16 -88.29 -110.10 -37.19
CA THR A 16 -87.35 -109.69 -38.24
C THR A 16 -86.88 -108.26 -38.01
N GLU A 17 -85.73 -107.89 -38.58
CA GLU A 17 -85.19 -106.53 -38.50
C GLU A 17 -86.23 -105.49 -38.98
N GLU A 18 -86.97 -105.79 -40.05
CA GLU A 18 -88.00 -104.92 -40.63
C GLU A 18 -89.19 -104.74 -39.69
N GLU A 19 -89.64 -105.81 -39.03
CA GLU A 19 -90.71 -105.75 -38.02
C GLU A 19 -90.28 -105.00 -36.76
N ASN A 20 -89.01 -105.11 -36.35
CA ASN A 20 -88.46 -104.34 -35.23
C ASN A 20 -88.32 -102.86 -35.58
N ILE A 21 -87.83 -102.51 -36.77
CA ILE A 21 -87.78 -101.14 -37.28
C ILE A 21 -89.17 -100.52 -37.32
N GLN A 22 -90.17 -101.26 -37.80
CA GLN A 22 -91.56 -100.77 -37.87
C GLN A 22 -92.19 -100.58 -36.48
N ASN A 23 -91.77 -101.38 -35.50
CA ASN A 23 -92.13 -101.22 -34.09
C ASN A 23 -91.33 -100.10 -33.38
N GLY A 24 -90.48 -99.37 -34.11
CA GLY A 24 -89.66 -98.29 -33.56
C GLY A 24 -88.46 -98.78 -32.75
N SER A 25 -88.09 -100.05 -32.86
CA SER A 25 -86.92 -100.64 -32.20
C SER A 25 -85.78 -100.82 -33.21
N VAL A 26 -84.85 -99.86 -33.21
CA VAL A 26 -83.75 -99.76 -34.19
C VAL A 26 -82.40 -100.21 -33.64
N VAL A 27 -82.32 -100.54 -32.34
CA VAL A 27 -81.09 -100.92 -31.64
C VAL A 27 -81.45 -101.81 -30.46
N THR A 28 -80.54 -102.72 -30.07
CA THR A 28 -80.76 -103.61 -28.92
C THR A 28 -80.82 -102.82 -27.61
N ASP A 29 -81.61 -103.32 -26.64
CA ASP A 29 -81.74 -102.73 -25.30
C ASP A 29 -80.36 -102.46 -24.64
N ASN A 30 -79.39 -103.36 -24.82
CA ASN A 30 -78.03 -103.18 -24.32
C ASN A 30 -77.35 -101.93 -24.88
N ARG A 31 -77.46 -101.68 -26.19
CA ARG A 31 -76.80 -100.53 -26.83
C ARG A 31 -77.43 -99.21 -26.40
N MET A 32 -78.75 -99.17 -26.17
CA MET A 32 -79.42 -97.99 -25.63
C MET A 32 -79.07 -97.73 -24.18
N ASN A 33 -79.03 -98.77 -23.34
CA ASN A 33 -78.59 -98.62 -21.96
C ASN A 33 -77.17 -98.04 -21.89
N HIS A 34 -76.24 -98.50 -22.72
CA HIS A 34 -74.88 -97.93 -22.79
C HIS A 34 -74.85 -96.44 -23.17
N LEU A 35 -75.77 -95.98 -24.04
CA LEU A 35 -75.86 -94.56 -24.41
C LEU A 35 -76.50 -93.71 -23.30
N GLU A 36 -77.57 -94.20 -22.67
CA GLU A 36 -78.20 -93.54 -21.52
C GLU A 36 -77.22 -93.41 -20.35
N ASP A 37 -76.48 -94.48 -20.04
CA ASP A 37 -75.46 -94.50 -19.01
C ASP A 37 -74.35 -93.48 -19.32
N GLY A 38 -73.89 -93.43 -20.58
CA GLY A 38 -72.88 -92.46 -21.03
C GLY A 38 -73.34 -91.01 -20.92
N ILE A 39 -74.58 -90.72 -21.33
CA ILE A 39 -75.17 -89.38 -21.22
C ILE A 39 -75.35 -88.99 -19.75
N SER A 40 -75.84 -89.90 -18.91
CA SER A 40 -76.02 -89.66 -17.47
C SER A 40 -74.69 -89.41 -16.76
N ALA A 41 -73.63 -90.15 -17.12
CA ALA A 41 -72.30 -89.93 -16.57
C ALA A 41 -71.74 -88.54 -16.93
N ILE A 42 -71.94 -88.10 -18.18
CA ILE A 42 -71.51 -86.76 -18.63
C ILE A 42 -72.30 -85.66 -17.92
N ASP A 43 -73.61 -85.81 -17.76
CA ASP A 43 -74.45 -84.82 -17.07
C ASP A 43 -74.06 -84.66 -15.59
N LEU A 44 -73.74 -85.78 -14.93
CA LEU A 44 -73.18 -85.79 -13.58
C LEU A 44 -71.83 -85.08 -13.50
N GLU A 45 -70.92 -85.34 -14.45
CA GLU A 45 -69.60 -84.72 -14.50
C GLU A 45 -69.68 -83.20 -14.74
N ILE A 46 -70.54 -82.76 -15.67
CA ILE A 46 -70.77 -81.33 -15.96
C ILE A 46 -71.40 -80.64 -14.75
N THR A 47 -72.41 -81.25 -14.13
CA THR A 47 -73.05 -80.69 -12.92
C THR A 47 -72.05 -80.60 -11.77
N SER A 48 -71.20 -81.62 -11.61
CA SER A 48 -70.11 -81.60 -10.64
C SER A 48 -69.07 -80.52 -10.95
N HIS A 49 -68.73 -80.31 -12.22
CA HIS A 49 -67.80 -79.27 -12.65
C HIS A 49 -68.37 -77.87 -12.43
N GLU A 50 -69.63 -77.62 -12.81
CA GLU A 50 -70.32 -76.33 -12.62
C GLU A 50 -70.45 -75.95 -11.14
N SER A 51 -70.75 -76.95 -10.29
CA SER A 51 -70.84 -76.77 -8.84
C SER A 51 -69.47 -76.68 -8.16
N ASN A 52 -68.39 -77.12 -8.81
CA ASN A 52 -67.04 -77.02 -8.28
C ASN A 52 -66.57 -75.55 -8.23
N LYS A 53 -66.56 -74.98 -7.03
CA LYS A 53 -65.99 -73.63 -6.73
C LYS A 53 -64.56 -73.69 -6.18
N THR A 54 -63.93 -74.85 -6.23
CA THR A 54 -62.51 -75.01 -5.91
C THR A 54 -61.70 -74.79 -7.19
N ASN A 55 -61.37 -73.53 -7.49
CA ASN A 55 -60.39 -73.09 -8.52
C ASN A 55 -60.56 -73.75 -9.92
N PRO A 56 -61.13 -73.07 -10.95
CA PRO A 56 -60.98 -71.62 -11.19
C PRO A 56 -62.22 -70.74 -10.93
N HIS A 57 -63.36 -71.28 -10.51
CA HIS A 57 -64.55 -70.46 -10.27
C HIS A 57 -64.52 -69.79 -8.88
N SER A 58 -64.54 -68.44 -8.85
CA SER A 58 -64.70 -67.64 -7.63
C SER A 58 -63.62 -67.85 -6.55
N VAL A 59 -62.35 -67.85 -6.96
CA VAL A 59 -61.20 -68.04 -6.07
C VAL A 59 -61.18 -66.98 -4.95
N THR A 60 -61.17 -67.44 -3.70
CA THR A 60 -61.08 -66.62 -2.49
C THR A 60 -59.64 -66.17 -2.24
N LYS A 61 -59.45 -65.11 -1.45
CA LYS A 61 -58.11 -64.69 -1.00
C LYS A 61 -57.36 -65.80 -0.27
N GLU A 62 -58.08 -66.64 0.47
CA GLU A 62 -57.51 -67.77 1.20
C GLU A 62 -56.94 -68.83 0.26
N GLN A 63 -57.66 -69.15 -0.82
CA GLN A 63 -57.22 -70.12 -1.82
C GLN A 63 -55.93 -69.71 -2.55
N VAL A 64 -55.62 -68.41 -2.63
CA VAL A 64 -54.35 -67.91 -3.22
C VAL A 64 -53.32 -67.49 -2.17
N GLY A 65 -53.55 -67.78 -0.89
CA GLY A 65 -52.62 -67.45 0.19
C GLY A 65 -52.54 -65.96 0.54
N LEU A 66 -53.55 -65.18 0.17
CA LEU A 66 -53.62 -63.71 0.36
C LEU A 66 -54.63 -63.29 1.45
N SER A 67 -55.04 -64.18 2.36
CA SER A 67 -56.01 -63.86 3.44
C SER A 67 -55.60 -62.65 4.29
N ASN A 68 -54.30 -62.49 4.53
CA ASN A 68 -53.77 -61.38 5.33
C ASN A 68 -53.59 -60.08 4.52
N VAL A 69 -53.79 -60.11 3.20
CA VAL A 69 -53.59 -58.95 2.33
C VAL A 69 -54.90 -58.14 2.25
N ALA A 70 -54.91 -56.99 2.91
CA ALA A 70 -56.02 -56.04 2.83
C ALA A 70 -56.12 -55.39 1.44
N ASN A 71 -57.33 -54.97 1.04
CA ASN A 71 -57.55 -54.25 -0.23
C ASN A 71 -57.48 -52.74 0.00
N TYR A 72 -56.30 -52.24 0.38
CA TYR A 72 -56.09 -50.81 0.59
C TYR A 72 -55.46 -50.15 -0.63
N GLY A 73 -55.83 -48.89 -0.87
CA GLY A 73 -55.18 -48.05 -1.88
C GLY A 73 -53.82 -47.52 -1.39
N ILE A 74 -53.01 -47.01 -2.31
CA ILE A 74 -51.78 -46.29 -1.97
C ILE A 74 -52.16 -44.94 -1.32
N ALA A 75 -51.43 -44.54 -0.28
CA ALA A 75 -51.58 -43.23 0.35
C ALA A 75 -51.21 -42.09 -0.63
N THR A 76 -51.90 -40.95 -0.52
CA THR A 76 -51.46 -39.69 -1.12
C THR A 76 -50.27 -39.12 -0.33
N GLU A 77 -49.59 -38.11 -0.88
CA GLU A 77 -48.47 -37.45 -0.19
C GLU A 77 -48.91 -36.79 1.12
N ALA A 78 -50.10 -36.19 1.16
CA ALA A 78 -50.66 -35.58 2.35
C ALA A 78 -50.98 -36.64 3.42
N GLU A 79 -51.62 -37.75 3.04
CA GLU A 79 -51.91 -38.86 3.96
C GLU A 79 -50.61 -39.49 4.50
N ALA A 80 -49.59 -39.65 3.65
CA ALA A 80 -48.30 -40.19 4.05
C ALA A 80 -47.53 -39.28 5.01
N THR A 81 -47.60 -37.97 4.80
CA THR A 81 -46.94 -36.97 5.67
C THR A 81 -47.68 -36.76 6.98
N ALA A 82 -49.01 -36.89 6.98
CA ALA A 82 -49.81 -36.82 8.21
C ALA A 82 -49.61 -38.07 9.08
N GLY A 83 -49.39 -39.25 8.48
CA GLY A 83 -49.04 -40.46 9.20
C GLY A 83 -50.16 -41.05 10.08
N THR A 84 -51.42 -40.68 9.86
CA THR A 84 -52.54 -41.06 10.74
C THR A 84 -53.41 -42.21 10.24
N SER A 85 -53.29 -42.60 8.97
CA SER A 85 -54.17 -43.60 8.35
C SER A 85 -53.63 -45.02 8.47
N ASN A 86 -54.43 -45.93 9.02
CA ASN A 86 -54.15 -47.38 9.05
C ASN A 86 -54.78 -48.15 7.85
N ALA A 87 -55.45 -47.46 6.93
CA ALA A 87 -56.22 -48.06 5.84
C ALA A 87 -55.62 -47.76 4.44
N LYS A 88 -54.30 -47.54 4.38
CA LYS A 88 -53.56 -47.21 3.15
C LYS A 88 -52.22 -47.93 3.14
N TYR A 89 -51.74 -48.27 1.95
CA TYR A 89 -50.38 -48.76 1.76
C TYR A 89 -49.40 -47.61 1.48
N MET A 90 -48.17 -47.79 1.97
CA MET A 90 -47.07 -46.88 1.76
C MET A 90 -46.17 -47.40 0.63
N THR A 91 -45.68 -46.50 -0.22
CA THR A 91 -44.59 -46.84 -1.16
C THR A 91 -43.24 -46.38 -0.59
N PRO A 92 -42.11 -46.93 -1.06
CA PRO A 92 -40.78 -46.44 -0.65
C PRO A 92 -40.58 -44.94 -0.89
N SER A 93 -41.13 -44.40 -1.99
CA SER A 93 -41.08 -42.96 -2.30
C SER A 93 -41.83 -42.11 -1.27
N LEU A 94 -43.04 -42.53 -0.90
CA LEU A 94 -43.85 -41.84 0.10
C LEU A 94 -43.23 -41.95 1.51
N THR A 95 -42.63 -43.10 1.84
CA THR A 95 -41.87 -43.29 3.10
C THR A 95 -40.71 -42.29 3.19
N LYS A 96 -39.92 -42.15 2.12
CA LYS A 96 -38.81 -41.19 2.06
C LYS A 96 -39.28 -39.75 2.23
N LYS A 97 -40.42 -39.40 1.62
CA LYS A 97 -41.02 -38.06 1.74
C LYS A 97 -41.49 -37.78 3.17
N ALA A 98 -42.26 -38.68 3.77
CA ALA A 98 -42.73 -38.56 5.15
C ALA A 98 -41.55 -38.40 6.13
N ALA A 99 -40.54 -39.27 6.02
CA ALA A 99 -39.33 -39.20 6.85
C ALA A 99 -38.59 -37.87 6.76
N LYS A 100 -38.52 -37.25 5.57
CA LYS A 100 -37.90 -35.93 5.39
C LYS A 100 -38.71 -34.80 6.03
N SER A 101 -40.03 -34.94 6.11
CA SER A 101 -40.90 -33.93 6.72
C SER A 101 -40.83 -33.91 8.25
N TYR A 102 -40.41 -35.02 8.88
CA TYR A 102 -40.35 -35.15 10.33
C TYR A 102 -39.04 -34.66 10.96
N VAL A 103 -38.08 -34.17 10.16
CA VAL A 103 -36.82 -33.63 10.68
C VAL A 103 -36.74 -32.15 10.32
N ASP A 104 -36.98 -31.29 11.29
CA ASP A 104 -36.77 -29.86 11.19
C ASP A 104 -35.49 -29.42 11.91
N LYS A 105 -35.21 -28.10 11.89
CA LYS A 105 -34.00 -27.54 12.50
C LYS A 105 -33.96 -27.75 14.02
N THR A 106 -35.11 -27.84 14.68
CA THR A 106 -35.20 -28.06 16.13
C THR A 106 -34.78 -29.48 16.49
N ASP A 107 -35.15 -30.48 15.67
CA ASP A 107 -34.80 -31.89 15.90
C ASP A 107 -33.28 -32.15 15.87
N VAL A 108 -32.52 -31.35 15.11
CA VAL A 108 -31.07 -31.49 14.95
C VAL A 108 -30.26 -30.44 15.73
N GLY A 109 -30.90 -29.69 16.64
CA GLY A 109 -30.23 -28.65 17.44
C GLY A 109 -29.71 -27.47 16.63
N LEU A 110 -30.28 -27.23 15.44
CA LEU A 110 -29.97 -26.11 14.56
C LEU A 110 -31.06 -25.02 14.61
N SER A 111 -31.86 -24.97 15.68
CA SER A 111 -32.96 -24.01 15.84
C SER A 111 -32.48 -22.55 15.74
N ASP A 112 -31.29 -22.28 16.24
CA ASP A 112 -30.68 -20.95 16.30
C ASP A 112 -29.84 -20.64 15.05
N VAL A 113 -29.74 -21.59 14.12
CA VAL A 113 -29.06 -21.38 12.83
C VAL A 113 -30.03 -20.72 11.87
N ASP A 114 -30.00 -19.39 11.85
CA ASP A 114 -30.56 -18.63 10.76
C ASP A 114 -29.77 -18.96 9.49
N ASN A 115 -30.46 -19.36 8.41
CA ASN A 115 -29.87 -19.44 7.07
C ASN A 115 -29.66 -18.02 6.53
N VAL A 116 -29.03 -17.14 7.31
CA VAL A 116 -28.56 -15.85 6.82
C VAL A 116 -27.62 -16.20 5.69
N LYS A 117 -27.93 -15.71 4.50
CA LYS A 117 -27.04 -15.73 3.34
C LYS A 117 -25.67 -15.31 3.87
N GLN A 118 -24.71 -16.22 3.94
CA GLN A 118 -23.34 -15.85 4.32
C GLN A 118 -22.99 -14.66 3.45
N ALA A 119 -22.56 -13.56 4.07
CA ALA A 119 -22.19 -12.36 3.34
C ALA A 119 -21.29 -12.80 2.18
N SER A 120 -21.62 -12.38 0.96
CA SER A 120 -20.80 -12.70 -0.19
C SER A 120 -19.35 -12.29 0.10
N LYS A 121 -18.38 -12.92 -0.56
CA LYS A 121 -16.97 -12.51 -0.42
C LYS A 121 -16.83 -10.98 -0.56
N SER A 122 -17.57 -10.38 -1.50
CA SER A 122 -17.64 -8.93 -1.70
C SER A 122 -18.12 -8.15 -0.46
N GLU A 123 -19.22 -8.57 0.17
CA GLU A 123 -19.75 -7.93 1.37
C GLU A 123 -18.85 -8.13 2.60
N THR A 124 -18.22 -9.30 2.71
CA THR A 124 -17.25 -9.59 3.78
C THR A 124 -15.98 -8.77 3.60
N ASP A 125 -15.43 -8.70 2.39
CA ASP A 125 -14.27 -7.88 2.05
C ASP A 125 -14.58 -6.38 2.30
N ALA A 126 -15.79 -5.92 1.97
CA ALA A 126 -16.24 -4.55 2.23
C ALA A 126 -16.36 -4.24 3.73
N LYS A 127 -16.84 -5.19 4.56
CA LYS A 127 -16.91 -5.04 6.03
C LYS A 127 -15.55 -5.16 6.71
N PHE A 128 -14.66 -6.03 6.22
CA PHE A 128 -13.29 -6.15 6.73
C PHE A 128 -12.46 -4.89 6.43
N LYS A 129 -12.80 -4.16 5.36
CA LYS A 129 -12.28 -2.82 5.08
C LYS A 129 -12.68 -1.76 6.12
N VAL A 130 -13.74 -2.00 6.90
CA VAL A 130 -14.22 -1.06 7.94
C VAL A 130 -13.59 -1.34 9.32
N VAL A 131 -13.04 -2.54 9.54
CA VAL A 131 -12.16 -2.82 10.72
C VAL A 131 -10.75 -2.23 10.53
N ASN A 132 -10.52 -1.59 9.37
CA ASN A 132 -9.26 -1.05 8.88
C ASN A 132 -9.02 0.41 9.29
N ASP A 133 -9.41 0.76 10.52
CA ASP A 133 -8.79 1.88 11.25
C ASP A 133 -7.34 1.52 11.68
N LEU A 134 -6.90 0.26 11.47
CA LEU A 134 -5.50 0.00 11.20
C LEU A 134 -5.14 0.58 9.83
N ILE A 135 -4.34 1.62 9.86
CA ILE A 135 -3.68 2.19 8.70
C ILE A 135 -2.86 1.10 7.97
N ILE A 136 -3.45 0.42 6.99
CA ILE A 136 -2.73 -0.48 6.08
C ILE A 136 -2.16 0.38 4.96
N SER A 137 -0.83 0.39 4.84
CA SER A 137 -0.13 1.01 3.72
C SER A 137 -0.66 0.46 2.39
N GLN A 138 -1.26 1.34 1.57
CA GLN A 138 -1.79 1.01 0.25
C GLN A 138 -0.68 1.12 -0.82
N ASP A 139 -0.74 0.30 -1.87
CA ASP A 139 0.21 0.44 -2.98
C ASP A 139 -0.12 1.69 -3.83
N ILE A 140 0.92 2.34 -4.35
CA ILE A 140 0.80 3.42 -5.34
C ILE A 140 1.02 2.81 -6.74
N PRO A 141 -0.02 2.69 -7.58
CA PRO A 141 0.11 2.12 -8.91
C PRO A 141 1.07 2.89 -9.81
N GLU A 142 1.56 2.25 -10.87
CA GLU A 142 2.32 2.92 -11.92
C GLU A 142 1.47 3.97 -12.64
N GLY A 143 2.07 5.10 -13.03
CA GLY A 143 1.37 6.22 -13.68
C GLY A 143 0.53 7.10 -12.76
N SER A 144 0.45 6.78 -11.46
CA SER A 144 -0.26 7.62 -10.48
C SER A 144 0.36 9.01 -10.36
N ASN A 145 -0.46 9.99 -9.99
CA ASN A 145 -0.02 11.32 -9.62
C ASN A 145 -0.22 11.55 -8.11
N LEU A 146 0.83 11.94 -7.39
CA LEU A 146 0.75 12.21 -5.95
C LEU A 146 -0.16 13.39 -5.61
N ASP A 147 -0.49 14.24 -6.57
CA ASP A 147 -1.44 15.34 -6.39
C ASP A 147 -2.89 14.86 -6.21
N ASP A 148 -3.20 13.63 -6.61
CA ASP A 148 -4.53 13.05 -6.45
C ASP A 148 -4.75 12.46 -5.04
N TYR A 149 -3.68 12.28 -4.26
CA TYR A 149 -3.71 11.71 -2.92
C TYR A 149 -4.07 12.78 -1.88
N LYS A 150 -5.37 13.13 -1.86
CA LYS A 150 -5.94 14.21 -1.03
C LYS A 150 -6.73 13.75 0.19
N LYS A 151 -6.84 12.44 0.39
CA LYS A 151 -7.57 11.83 1.51
C LYS A 151 -6.58 11.20 2.47
N GLU A 152 -6.94 11.22 3.75
CA GLU A 152 -6.13 10.64 4.81
C GLU A 152 -5.81 9.17 4.54
N GLY A 153 -4.55 8.79 4.75
CA GLY A 153 -4.08 7.44 4.53
C GLY A 153 -2.57 7.32 4.40
N GLU A 154 -2.10 6.07 4.45
CA GLU A 154 -0.71 5.71 4.19
C GLU A 154 -0.60 4.92 2.91
N PHE A 155 0.45 5.22 2.15
CA PHE A 155 0.69 4.68 0.83
C PHE A 155 2.18 4.35 0.69
N SER A 156 2.51 3.39 -0.17
CA SER A 156 3.88 3.01 -0.47
C SER A 156 4.04 2.74 -1.95
N LYS A 157 5.16 3.18 -2.51
CA LYS A 157 5.63 2.73 -3.82
C LYS A 157 6.78 1.75 -3.62
N LYS A 158 6.62 0.52 -4.10
CA LYS A 158 7.62 -0.56 -3.92
C LYS A 158 8.73 -0.56 -4.96
N THR A 159 8.46 -0.05 -6.16
CA THR A 159 9.38 -0.09 -7.30
C THR A 159 9.93 1.29 -7.63
N PRO A 160 11.19 1.37 -8.11
CA PRO A 160 11.82 2.62 -8.51
C PRO A 160 11.29 3.07 -9.88
N THR A 161 10.07 3.58 -9.91
CA THR A 161 9.46 4.21 -11.08
C THR A 161 9.10 5.64 -10.75
N VAL A 162 9.35 6.56 -11.67
CA VAL A 162 8.97 7.97 -11.52
C VAL A 162 7.46 8.06 -11.30
N VAL A 163 7.06 8.69 -10.21
CA VAL A 163 5.65 9.00 -9.92
C VAL A 163 5.45 10.49 -10.15
N THR A 164 4.45 10.85 -10.95
CA THR A 164 4.14 12.25 -11.22
C THR A 164 3.80 12.96 -9.91
N GLY A 165 4.32 14.18 -9.74
CA GLY A 165 4.09 14.96 -8.52
C GLY A 165 4.93 14.51 -7.31
N ALA A 166 5.87 13.57 -7.46
CA ALA A 166 6.88 13.27 -6.43
C ALA A 166 7.95 14.38 -6.35
N PRO A 167 8.66 14.53 -5.20
CA PRO A 167 9.78 15.45 -5.09
C PRO A 167 10.87 15.17 -6.14
N GLU A 168 11.52 16.22 -6.63
CA GLU A 168 12.63 16.09 -7.56
C GLU A 168 13.75 15.22 -6.97
N GLY A 169 14.28 14.29 -7.77
CA GLY A 169 15.30 13.32 -7.34
C GLY A 169 14.75 12.02 -6.74
N VAL A 170 13.46 11.95 -6.40
CA VAL A 170 12.82 10.70 -5.93
C VAL A 170 12.47 9.83 -7.14
N THR A 171 13.32 8.86 -7.42
CA THR A 171 13.13 7.85 -8.50
C THR A 171 12.89 6.45 -7.95
N GLY A 172 12.99 6.29 -6.63
CA GLY A 172 13.03 5.01 -5.91
C GLY A 172 11.70 4.60 -5.26
N ALA A 173 11.79 3.57 -4.42
CA ALA A 173 10.72 3.21 -3.51
C ALA A 173 10.58 4.29 -2.41
N PHE A 174 9.35 4.57 -2.00
CA PHE A 174 9.07 5.54 -0.94
C PHE A 174 7.79 5.20 -0.18
N ARG A 175 7.63 5.82 1.00
CA ARG A 175 6.36 5.88 1.73
C ARG A 175 5.78 7.29 1.60
N LEU A 176 4.46 7.39 1.45
CA LEU A 176 3.69 8.61 1.47
C LEU A 176 2.63 8.53 2.58
N SER A 177 2.65 9.51 3.48
CA SER A 177 1.60 9.76 4.46
C SER A 177 0.79 10.97 4.04
N VAL A 178 -0.53 10.86 4.07
CA VAL A 178 -1.47 11.95 3.82
C VAL A 178 -2.31 12.16 5.08
N GLN A 179 -2.31 13.38 5.61
CA GLN A 179 -3.10 13.73 6.79
C GLN A 179 -3.99 14.93 6.47
N ALA A 180 -5.27 14.84 6.84
CA ALA A 180 -6.18 15.97 6.79
C ALA A 180 -6.05 16.78 8.10
N MET A 181 -6.02 18.11 7.98
CA MET A 181 -5.94 19.00 9.14
C MET A 181 -7.33 19.21 9.73
N VAL A 182 -7.55 18.74 10.96
CA VAL A 182 -8.84 18.80 11.66
C VAL A 182 -9.42 20.22 11.63
N GLY A 183 -10.68 20.34 11.20
CA GLY A 183 -11.39 21.62 11.15
C GLY A 183 -11.01 22.54 9.98
N SER A 184 -10.26 22.06 8.98
CA SER A 184 -9.86 22.84 7.82
C SER A 184 -9.90 22.04 6.52
N SER A 185 -9.71 22.71 5.37
CA SER A 185 -9.48 22.06 4.07
C SER A 185 -8.00 21.71 3.83
N GLY A 186 -7.13 21.86 4.83
CA GLY A 186 -5.69 21.63 4.71
C GLY A 186 -5.34 20.14 4.61
N ILE A 187 -4.38 19.83 3.75
CA ILE A 187 -3.81 18.48 3.59
C ILE A 187 -2.30 18.59 3.80
N PHE A 188 -1.76 17.70 4.62
CA PHE A 188 -0.34 17.54 4.82
C PHE A 188 0.13 16.24 4.18
N GLN A 189 1.06 16.33 3.23
CA GLN A 189 1.74 15.16 2.68
C GLN A 189 3.16 15.10 3.21
N THR A 190 3.57 13.91 3.67
CA THR A 190 4.96 13.59 4.02
C THR A 190 5.42 12.40 3.19
N LEU A 191 6.59 12.51 2.59
CA LEU A 191 7.22 11.43 1.82
C LEU A 191 8.56 11.07 2.43
N TYR A 192 8.78 9.78 2.67
CA TYR A 192 10.07 9.23 3.07
C TYR A 192 10.67 8.44 1.91
N ASP A 193 11.77 8.92 1.36
CA ASP A 193 12.51 8.23 0.30
C ASP A 193 13.44 7.18 0.93
N TYR A 194 13.25 5.91 0.57
CA TYR A 194 14.07 4.82 1.13
C TYR A 194 15.52 4.86 0.63
N ALA A 195 15.79 5.44 -0.53
CA ALA A 195 17.13 5.47 -1.11
C ALA A 195 18.04 6.48 -0.41
N THR A 196 17.58 7.73 -0.30
CA THR A 196 18.37 8.81 0.31
C THR A 196 18.13 8.98 1.80
N ARG A 197 17.06 8.37 2.35
CA ARG A 197 16.53 8.61 3.70
C ARG A 197 16.10 10.07 3.93
N ALA A 198 15.95 10.84 2.85
CA ALA A 198 15.41 12.19 2.93
C ALA A 198 13.90 12.14 3.23
N ILE A 199 13.47 13.09 4.06
CA ILE A 199 12.05 13.32 4.33
C ILE A 199 11.65 14.58 3.58
N TYR A 200 10.54 14.51 2.88
CA TYR A 200 9.94 15.63 2.18
C TYR A 200 8.55 15.89 2.75
N TYR A 201 8.13 17.15 2.75
CA TYR A 201 6.76 17.51 3.08
C TYR A 201 6.22 18.56 2.11
N ARG A 202 4.90 18.62 1.99
CA ARG A 202 4.19 19.73 1.37
C ARG A 202 2.80 19.88 1.95
N ILE A 203 2.23 21.07 1.77
CA ILE A 203 0.87 21.40 2.19
C ILE A 203 0.02 21.62 0.95
N GLY A 204 -1.19 21.08 0.97
CA GLY A 204 -2.21 21.27 -0.04
C GLY A 204 -3.57 21.56 0.57
N ASN A 205 -4.57 21.54 -0.30
CA ASN A 205 -5.97 21.80 0.02
C ASN A 205 -6.85 20.75 -0.65
N THR A 206 -7.89 20.29 0.04
CA THR A 206 -8.80 19.24 -0.46
C THR A 206 -9.47 19.59 -1.78
N SER A 207 -9.76 20.87 -2.01
CA SER A 207 -10.38 21.38 -3.23
C SER A 207 -9.36 21.93 -4.22
N LEU A 208 -8.40 22.73 -3.74
CA LEU A 208 -7.46 23.45 -4.62
C LEU A 208 -6.23 22.64 -5.03
N GLY A 209 -5.95 21.52 -4.36
CA GLY A 209 -4.75 20.72 -4.60
C GLY A 209 -3.50 21.28 -3.90
N PHE A 210 -2.33 21.01 -4.47
CA PHE A 210 -1.04 21.36 -3.86
C PHE A 210 -0.49 22.64 -4.47
N ASN A 211 -0.43 23.71 -3.66
CA ASN A 211 0.01 25.04 -4.11
C ASN A 211 1.46 25.34 -3.74
N LEU A 212 2.07 24.50 -2.89
CA LEU A 212 3.46 24.62 -2.48
C LEU A 212 4.25 23.42 -3.01
N PRO A 213 5.46 23.65 -3.56
CA PRO A 213 6.34 22.56 -3.95
C PRO A 213 6.80 21.78 -2.73
N TRP A 214 7.25 20.55 -2.96
CA TRP A 214 7.89 19.73 -1.94
C TRP A 214 9.07 20.46 -1.30
N GLN A 215 9.12 20.43 0.03
CA GLN A 215 10.21 20.91 0.84
C GLN A 215 10.96 19.69 1.39
N ARG A 216 12.29 19.67 1.23
CA ARG A 216 13.14 18.66 1.87
C ARG A 216 13.45 19.10 3.30
N ILE A 217 13.30 18.20 4.26
CA ILE A 217 13.71 18.42 5.64
C ILE A 217 15.23 18.27 5.70
N ALA A 218 15.92 19.29 6.24
CA ALA A 218 17.36 19.26 6.44
C ALA A 218 17.74 18.22 7.51
N ASN A 219 18.83 17.49 7.27
CA ASN A 219 19.41 16.58 8.24
C ASN A 219 20.42 17.29 9.14
N ASN A 220 20.94 16.59 10.16
CA ASN A 220 21.85 17.17 11.16
C ASN A 220 23.14 17.77 10.57
N SER A 221 23.61 17.30 9.41
CA SER A 221 24.81 17.83 8.74
C SER A 221 24.53 19.06 7.86
N GLU A 222 23.25 19.43 7.70
CA GLU A 222 22.80 20.53 6.84
C GLU A 222 22.33 21.76 7.64
N VAL A 223 22.38 21.70 8.98
CA VAL A 223 21.95 22.77 9.88
C VAL A 223 23.11 23.24 10.76
N VAL A 224 23.03 24.51 11.17
CA VAL A 224 23.89 25.10 12.20
C VAL A 224 23.22 24.86 13.56
N HIS A 225 23.98 24.37 14.53
CA HIS A 225 23.54 23.99 15.87
C HIS A 225 23.56 25.18 16.84
N LEU A 226 22.80 25.07 17.93
CA LEU A 226 22.73 26.14 18.95
C LEU A 226 23.97 26.19 19.85
N THR A 227 24.78 25.12 19.87
CA THR A 227 25.92 24.94 20.78
C THR A 227 26.98 24.07 20.12
N GLY A 228 28.22 24.23 20.56
CA GLY A 228 29.36 23.45 20.08
C GLY A 228 30.14 24.18 19.00
N ASP A 229 31.29 23.61 18.65
CA ASP A 229 32.13 24.15 17.58
C ASP A 229 31.62 23.60 16.24
N GLU A 230 31.40 24.50 15.28
CA GLU A 230 30.86 24.16 13.97
C GLU A 230 31.77 24.64 12.85
N THR A 231 31.96 23.79 11.84
CA THR A 231 32.67 24.14 10.62
C THR A 231 31.68 24.15 9.48
N ILE A 232 31.54 25.29 8.81
CA ILE A 232 30.61 25.45 7.68
C ILE A 232 31.41 25.74 6.41
N GLU A 233 31.35 24.82 5.45
CA GLU A 233 32.01 24.98 4.16
C GLU A 233 31.27 25.96 3.22
N GLY A 234 32.04 26.56 2.31
CA GLY A 234 31.54 27.44 1.25
C GLY A 234 31.53 28.93 1.62
N LYS A 235 31.31 29.78 0.60
CA LYS A 235 31.20 31.23 0.79
C LYS A 235 29.93 31.55 1.58
N LYS A 236 30.06 32.32 2.65
CA LYS A 236 28.94 32.83 3.45
C LYS A 236 28.81 34.32 3.25
N THR A 237 27.58 34.77 3.04
CA THR A 237 27.23 36.19 2.94
C THR A 237 26.23 36.49 4.05
N PHE A 238 26.59 37.42 4.93
CA PHE A 238 25.68 37.96 5.94
C PHE A 238 25.14 39.29 5.40
N THR A 239 23.81 39.44 5.37
CA THR A 239 23.17 40.68 4.90
C THR A 239 23.16 41.78 5.95
N GLU A 240 23.38 41.39 7.20
CA GLU A 240 23.44 42.26 8.38
C GLU A 240 24.83 42.17 9.03
N ASP A 241 25.08 43.06 10.00
CA ASP A 241 26.34 43.09 10.75
C ASP A 241 26.60 41.77 11.51
N LEU A 242 27.82 41.25 11.38
CA LEU A 242 28.27 40.08 12.13
C LEU A 242 28.61 40.49 13.58
N LYS A 243 27.90 39.91 14.56
CA LYS A 243 28.22 40.06 15.98
C LYS A 243 29.01 38.85 16.46
N ALA A 244 30.28 39.05 16.78
CA ALA A 244 31.16 38.02 17.34
C ALA A 244 31.92 38.58 18.54
N ASN A 245 32.16 37.76 19.56
CA ASN A 245 32.99 38.15 20.72
C ASN A 245 34.46 38.32 20.32
N SER A 246 34.93 37.42 19.44
CA SER A 246 36.23 37.49 18.78
C SER A 246 36.05 37.01 17.34
N LEU A 247 36.69 37.69 16.39
CA LEU A 247 36.71 37.30 14.99
C LEU A 247 38.17 37.13 14.56
N GLU A 248 38.61 35.89 14.41
CA GLU A 248 39.92 35.58 13.85
C GLU A 248 39.79 35.49 12.32
N VAL A 249 40.28 36.50 11.61
CA VAL A 249 40.40 36.47 10.16
C VAL A 249 41.76 35.86 9.82
N SER A 250 41.84 34.52 9.79
CA SER A 250 43.06 33.83 9.37
C SER A 250 43.17 33.84 7.84
N GLY A 251 44.15 34.57 7.30
CA GLY A 251 44.44 34.58 5.86
C GLY A 251 45.42 35.66 5.43
N ASP A 252 46.13 35.44 4.33
CA ASP A 252 46.98 36.46 3.71
C ASP A 252 46.12 37.67 3.31
N LEU A 253 46.39 38.87 3.86
CA LEU A 253 45.80 40.09 3.33
C LEU A 253 46.42 40.38 1.95
N PRO A 254 45.60 40.57 0.90
CA PRO A 254 46.11 40.88 -0.43
C PRO A 254 46.76 42.28 -0.47
N LYS A 255 47.36 42.63 -1.61
CA LYS A 255 47.98 43.95 -1.78
C LYS A 255 46.92 45.05 -1.67
N GLY A 256 47.05 45.91 -0.66
CA GLY A 256 46.28 47.13 -0.48
C GLY A 256 47.11 48.39 -0.74
N ASN A 257 46.43 49.52 -0.94
CA ASN A 257 47.08 50.81 -1.18
C ASN A 257 47.49 51.50 0.13
N LEU A 258 48.41 52.45 0.02
CA LEU A 258 48.81 53.34 1.12
C LEU A 258 48.22 54.74 0.91
N THR A 259 47.77 55.39 1.98
CA THR A 259 47.33 56.79 1.97
C THR A 259 48.29 57.65 2.77
N ALA A 260 48.95 58.61 2.14
CA ALA A 260 49.91 59.50 2.82
C ALA A 260 49.24 60.32 3.94
N LYS A 261 49.98 60.52 5.04
CA LYS A 261 49.63 61.45 6.11
C LYS A 261 50.26 62.82 5.85
N THR A 262 49.80 63.85 6.59
CA THR A 262 50.31 65.22 6.46
C THR A 262 51.83 65.29 6.61
N GLY A 263 52.49 65.89 5.63
CA GLY A 263 53.96 65.97 5.54
C GLY A 263 54.61 64.86 4.71
N PHE A 264 53.80 63.98 4.10
CA PHE A 264 54.23 62.93 3.18
C PHE A 264 53.38 62.96 1.92
N ALA A 265 53.91 62.37 0.85
CA ALA A 265 53.20 62.16 -0.41
C ALA A 265 53.46 60.75 -0.92
N VAL A 266 52.44 60.16 -1.57
CA VAL A 266 52.55 58.89 -2.29
C VAL A 266 52.65 59.23 -3.77
N PHE A 267 53.77 58.85 -4.39
CA PHE A 267 53.95 58.83 -5.83
C PHE A 267 54.09 57.38 -6.31
N GLY A 268 53.61 57.08 -7.52
CA GLY A 268 53.63 55.70 -8.03
C GLY A 268 52.64 54.76 -7.33
N SER A 269 53.04 53.52 -7.11
CA SER A 269 52.14 52.44 -6.65
C SER A 269 52.69 51.69 -5.43
N PRO A 270 52.87 52.35 -4.28
CA PRO A 270 53.23 51.64 -3.06
C PRO A 270 52.05 50.78 -2.59
N TRP A 271 52.38 49.70 -1.90
CA TRP A 271 51.39 48.73 -1.45
C TRP A 271 51.79 48.11 -0.13
N TYR A 272 50.81 47.60 0.60
CA TYR A 272 51.03 46.73 1.75
C TYR A 272 50.33 45.39 1.55
N ARG A 273 50.77 44.33 2.22
CA ARG A 273 50.04 43.06 2.31
C ARG A 273 50.46 42.33 3.58
N VAL A 274 49.63 41.43 4.09
CA VAL A 274 50.05 40.48 5.15
C VAL A 274 50.15 39.12 4.49
N LYS A 275 51.32 38.50 4.58
CA LYS A 275 51.56 37.18 4.02
C LYS A 275 52.26 36.30 5.04
N SER A 276 51.64 35.19 5.40
CA SER A 276 52.19 34.22 6.36
C SER A 276 52.58 34.87 7.70
N GLY A 277 51.71 35.73 8.24
CA GLY A 277 51.94 36.44 9.51
C GLY A 277 52.94 37.61 9.43
N ILE A 278 53.39 37.97 8.23
CA ILE A 278 54.36 39.02 8.01
C ILE A 278 53.71 40.16 7.22
N LEU A 279 53.73 41.36 7.77
CA LEU A 279 53.39 42.58 7.06
C LEU A 279 54.55 43.00 6.17
N GLN A 280 54.24 43.17 4.90
CA GLN A 280 55.15 43.64 3.88
C GLN A 280 54.64 44.97 3.34
N ILE A 281 55.49 45.99 3.33
CA ILE A 281 55.17 47.33 2.84
C ILE A 281 56.21 47.72 1.80
N SER A 282 55.75 47.88 0.56
CA SER A 282 56.53 48.50 -0.50
C SER A 282 56.42 50.01 -0.35
N CYS A 283 57.50 50.67 0.06
CA CYS A 283 57.51 52.11 0.24
C CYS A 283 57.74 52.89 -1.06
N THR A 284 57.84 52.20 -2.20
CA THR A 284 58.15 52.79 -3.51
C THR A 284 57.37 54.07 -3.78
N GLY A 285 58.09 55.19 -3.84
CA GLY A 285 57.53 56.51 -4.12
C GLY A 285 56.87 57.22 -2.94
N LEU A 286 57.05 56.74 -1.70
CA LEU A 286 56.73 57.49 -0.48
C LEU A 286 57.76 58.61 -0.29
N SER A 287 57.34 59.86 -0.49
CA SER A 287 58.19 61.05 -0.37
C SER A 287 57.83 61.87 0.86
N ILE A 288 58.83 62.56 1.40
CA ILE A 288 58.73 63.46 2.55
C ILE A 288 58.58 64.88 2.02
N THR A 289 57.48 65.53 2.37
CA THR A 289 57.12 66.86 1.88
C THR A 289 57.22 67.95 2.95
N ALA A 290 57.47 67.56 4.21
CA ALA A 290 57.71 68.48 5.33
C ALA A 290 58.87 67.98 6.19
N ASN A 291 59.50 68.88 6.95
CA ASN A 291 60.57 68.50 7.90
C ASN A 291 60.06 67.47 8.93
N VAL A 292 60.83 66.41 9.15
CA VAL A 292 60.60 65.43 10.22
C VAL A 292 61.75 65.57 11.24
N PRO A 293 61.49 66.09 12.45
CA PRO A 293 62.51 66.23 13.48
C PRO A 293 63.04 64.87 13.96
N THR A 294 64.27 64.84 14.48
CA THR A 294 64.78 63.67 15.22
C THR A 294 64.09 63.54 16.59
N GLY A 295 64.01 62.31 17.12
CA GLY A 295 63.58 62.05 18.51
C GLY A 295 62.09 61.81 18.74
N GLY A 296 61.24 61.78 17.70
CA GLY A 296 59.80 61.48 17.83
C GLY A 296 59.23 60.63 16.69
N TRP A 297 58.25 59.80 17.01
CA TRP A 297 57.51 59.01 16.00
C TRP A 297 56.64 59.93 15.15
N LYS A 298 56.70 59.77 13.82
CA LYS A 298 55.89 60.51 12.86
C LYS A 298 55.07 59.55 12.00
N ASP A 299 53.78 59.82 11.89
CA ASP A 299 52.86 59.08 11.01
C ASP A 299 53.18 59.38 9.54
N VAL A 300 53.45 58.33 8.75
CA VAL A 300 53.85 58.41 7.33
C VAL A 300 52.65 58.16 6.41
N CYS A 301 52.01 57.00 6.55
CA CYS A 301 50.88 56.60 5.73
C CYS A 301 49.96 55.62 6.48
N SER A 302 48.68 55.62 6.11
CA SER A 302 47.70 54.62 6.52
C SER A 302 47.69 53.45 5.55
N LEU A 303 47.58 52.23 6.09
CA LEU A 303 47.31 51.00 5.38
C LEU A 303 45.79 50.94 5.13
N THR A 304 45.34 51.33 3.94
CA THR A 304 43.91 51.54 3.67
C THR A 304 43.09 50.27 3.90
N GLY A 305 42.13 50.31 4.81
CA GLY A 305 41.26 49.17 5.15
C GLY A 305 41.87 48.16 6.12
N ALA A 306 42.99 48.50 6.76
CA ALA A 306 43.73 47.64 7.68
C ALA A 306 44.00 48.33 9.03
N ASP A 307 42.99 49.02 9.56
CA ASP A 307 43.08 49.87 10.76
C ASP A 307 43.37 49.09 12.06
N SER A 308 43.23 47.76 12.05
CA SER A 308 43.53 46.89 13.18
C SER A 308 44.96 46.35 13.22
N ILE A 309 45.77 46.55 12.15
CA ILE A 309 47.13 45.98 12.10
C ILE A 309 48.04 46.70 13.09
N ASN A 310 48.70 45.91 13.94
CA ASN A 310 49.78 46.34 14.82
C ASN A 310 51.02 45.47 14.57
N SER A 311 52.20 46.08 14.67
CA SER A 311 53.48 45.36 14.60
C SER A 311 53.95 44.92 15.99
N THR A 312 54.39 43.68 16.10
CA THR A 312 54.94 43.07 17.35
C THR A 312 56.26 43.70 17.82
N GLY A 313 56.92 44.49 16.96
CA GLY A 313 58.16 45.20 17.25
C GLY A 313 58.53 46.25 16.20
N ASP A 314 59.64 46.95 16.44
CA ASP A 314 60.20 47.91 15.48
C ASP A 314 61.02 47.16 14.41
N ALA A 315 60.88 47.56 13.15
CA ALA A 315 61.82 47.20 12.08
C ALA A 315 62.71 48.41 11.74
N THR A 316 63.71 48.21 10.89
CA THR A 316 64.56 49.27 10.38
C THR A 316 64.25 49.55 8.92
N THR A 317 64.31 50.82 8.53
CA THR A 317 64.26 51.28 7.15
C THR A 317 65.35 52.32 6.93
N ILE A 318 65.64 52.60 5.67
CA ILE A 318 66.49 53.73 5.26
C ILE A 318 65.65 54.80 4.56
N ILE A 319 65.98 56.06 4.83
CA ILE A 319 65.44 57.22 4.13
C ILE A 319 66.53 57.75 3.20
N MET A 320 66.21 57.83 1.92
CA MET A 320 67.13 58.19 0.84
C MET A 320 67.01 59.68 0.51
N ASN A 321 68.12 60.30 0.13
CA ASN A 321 68.09 61.61 -0.54
C ASN A 321 67.66 61.48 -2.01
N GLY A 322 67.35 62.62 -2.65
CA GLY A 322 66.92 62.71 -4.06
C GLY A 322 67.74 61.88 -5.07
N ASN A 323 69.03 61.65 -4.78
CA ASN A 323 69.98 61.00 -5.68
C ASN A 323 70.32 59.53 -5.30
N ASN A 324 69.69 58.92 -4.29
CA ASN A 324 70.02 57.57 -3.79
C ASN A 324 71.46 57.38 -3.29
N VAL A 325 72.11 58.44 -2.77
CA VAL A 325 73.54 58.38 -2.37
C VAL A 325 73.74 58.51 -0.86
N SER A 326 72.81 59.15 -0.15
CA SER A 326 72.87 59.34 1.31
C SER A 326 71.65 58.73 1.98
N TYR A 327 71.89 58.02 3.08
CA TYR A 327 70.88 57.27 3.82
C TYR A 327 70.81 57.76 5.27
N ILE A 328 69.60 58.05 5.75
CA ILE A 328 69.30 58.25 7.17
C ILE A 328 68.61 56.99 7.67
N GLY A 329 69.18 56.31 8.66
CA GLY A 329 68.53 55.19 9.32
C GLY A 329 67.27 55.64 10.05
N ALA A 330 66.24 54.81 10.02
CA ALA A 330 65.00 55.05 10.76
C ALA A 330 64.43 53.76 11.30
N ARG A 331 63.85 53.82 12.49
CA ARG A 331 62.98 52.76 13.01
C ARG A 331 61.58 52.94 12.48
N VAL A 332 60.91 51.83 12.20
CA VAL A 332 59.53 51.80 11.71
C VAL A 332 58.69 50.85 12.51
N ARG A 333 57.43 51.23 12.69
CA ARG A 333 56.41 50.37 13.29
C ARG A 333 55.05 50.66 12.68
N VAL A 334 54.13 49.73 12.83
CA VAL A 334 52.74 49.93 12.45
C VAL A 334 51.88 49.87 13.70
N VAL A 335 51.07 50.90 13.91
CA VAL A 335 50.14 50.97 15.05
C VAL A 335 48.78 51.40 14.52
N ASN A 336 47.76 50.58 14.76
CA ASN A 336 46.39 50.79 14.27
C ASN A 336 46.34 51.14 12.77
N GLY A 337 47.01 50.32 11.94
CA GLY A 337 47.02 50.50 10.49
C GLY A 337 47.76 51.76 10.01
N VAL A 338 48.65 52.35 10.82
CA VAL A 338 49.47 53.50 10.41
C VAL A 338 50.95 53.17 10.49
N LEU A 339 51.66 53.29 9.36
CA LEU A 339 53.12 53.24 9.32
C LEU A 339 53.70 54.51 9.95
N ARG A 340 54.58 54.33 10.93
CA ARG A 340 55.28 55.40 11.64
C ARG A 340 56.78 55.25 11.46
N ILE A 341 57.48 56.37 11.36
CA ILE A 341 58.96 56.43 11.33
C ILE A 341 59.51 57.16 12.55
N LEU A 342 60.69 56.76 12.99
CA LEU A 342 61.52 57.46 13.96
C LEU A 342 62.95 57.55 13.39
N PRO A 343 63.30 58.68 12.74
CA PRO A 343 64.59 58.83 12.08
C PRO A 343 65.73 59.11 13.07
N GLU A 344 66.92 58.61 12.78
CA GLU A 344 68.13 58.82 13.60
C GLU A 344 68.64 60.26 13.55
N ALA A 345 68.36 60.97 12.44
CA ALA A 345 68.66 62.38 12.24
C ALA A 345 67.44 63.12 11.68
N ALA A 346 67.43 64.46 11.75
CA ALA A 346 66.37 65.25 11.14
C ALA A 346 66.31 65.02 9.62
N VAL A 347 65.10 64.89 9.10
CA VAL A 347 64.84 64.58 7.69
C VAL A 347 64.19 65.79 7.03
N ALA A 348 64.73 66.22 5.89
CA ALA A 348 64.29 67.37 5.13
C ALA A 348 63.25 66.98 4.05
N PRO A 349 62.43 67.95 3.59
CA PRO A 349 61.63 67.80 2.39
C PRO A 349 62.49 67.35 1.20
N THR A 350 61.93 66.58 0.28
CA THR A 350 62.57 65.95 -0.92
C THR A 350 63.30 64.63 -0.68
N GLN A 351 63.46 64.20 0.57
CA GLN A 351 63.89 62.84 0.89
C GLN A 351 62.73 61.85 0.71
N TYR A 352 63.02 60.57 0.55
CA TYR A 352 62.00 59.55 0.29
C TYR A 352 62.37 58.18 0.85
N MET A 353 61.37 57.33 0.98
CA MET A 353 61.52 55.92 1.30
C MET A 353 61.29 55.14 0.00
N ASN A 354 62.24 54.30 -0.41
CA ASN A 354 62.09 53.43 -1.59
C ASN A 354 62.43 51.97 -1.27
N ASP A 355 62.50 51.66 0.02
CA ASP A 355 62.84 50.35 0.52
C ASP A 355 61.60 49.47 0.69
N PHE A 356 61.85 48.20 0.97
CA PHE A 356 60.84 47.22 1.29
C PHE A 356 60.87 46.93 2.79
N ILE A 357 59.81 47.30 3.50
CA ILE A 357 59.70 47.07 4.93
C ILE A 357 59.02 45.74 5.17
N THR A 358 59.58 44.93 6.05
CA THR A 358 59.02 43.66 6.49
C THR A 358 58.95 43.65 8.01
N ILE A 359 57.75 43.48 8.57
CA ILE A 359 57.50 43.53 10.01
C ILE A 359 56.58 42.38 10.41
N ALA A 360 56.87 41.70 11.52
CA ALA A 360 55.94 40.73 12.10
C ALA A 360 54.73 41.46 12.71
N VAL A 361 53.54 40.91 12.51
CA VAL A 361 52.27 41.49 13.01
C VAL A 361 51.57 40.52 13.95
N ASP A 362 50.79 41.13 14.84
CA ASP A 362 50.06 40.50 15.93
C ASP A 362 48.88 39.65 15.42
#